data_AF-A0A953YCB7-F1
#
_entry.id   AF-A0A953YCB7-F1
#
_cell.length_a   1.000
_cell.length_b   1.000
_cell.length_c   1.000
_cell.angle_alpha   90.00
_cell.angle_beta   90.00
_cell.angle_gamma   90.00
#
_symmetry.space_group_name_H-M   'P 1'
#
loop_
_entity.id
_entity.type
_entity.pdbx_description
1 polymer ?
#
loop_
_entity_poly.entity_id
_entity_poly.type
_entity_poly.pdbx_seq_one_letter_code
_entity_poly.pdbx_strand_id
1 'polypeptide(L)'
;MVRSWSEEERRFKTAYDKIERVIEDRYKLPVLISDVLDPNTGDFDGAEIKLDYSNSLEMALFVLAHLFGHTVQWSVDPRARELGITYATQAPPDDLFEAVRIYERDASRLAMQLFHEAGVTEFDGWLSDWAAADWQYLEHFYRTGERVDFRQFYVEGTPVLTPLAIPAFTPKRWVSRFSF
;
A
#
# COMPACT_ATOMS: atom_id res chain seq x y z
N MET A 1 -11.41 16.36 -25.09
CA MET A 1 -10.67 15.26 -25.76
C MET A 1 -10.65 14.11 -24.76
N VAL A 2 -11.32 12.98 -25.05
CA VAL A 2 -11.32 11.83 -24.13
C VAL A 2 -9.94 11.19 -24.22
N ARG A 3 -9.18 11.15 -23.12
CA ARG A 3 -7.89 10.46 -23.06
C ARG A 3 -8.15 8.98 -23.36
N SER A 4 -7.63 8.48 -24.46
CA SER A 4 -7.65 7.04 -24.74
C SER A 4 -6.55 6.39 -23.93
N TRP A 5 -6.90 5.52 -23.00
CA TRP A 5 -5.93 4.72 -22.26
C TRP A 5 -5.24 3.69 -23.16
N SER A 6 -4.01 3.30 -22.82
CA SER A 6 -3.35 2.12 -23.37
C SER A 6 -4.05 0.83 -22.90
N GLU A 7 -3.70 -0.31 -23.50
CA GLU A 7 -4.21 -1.62 -23.02
C GLU A 7 -3.73 -1.93 -21.60
N GLU A 8 -2.50 -1.54 -21.29
CA GLU A 8 -1.91 -1.70 -19.96
C GLU A 8 -2.59 -0.79 -18.93
N GLU A 9 -2.80 0.49 -19.23
CA GLU A 9 -3.57 1.42 -18.38
C GLU A 9 -4.98 0.87 -18.12
N ARG A 10 -5.65 0.31 -19.15
CA ARG A 10 -6.96 -0.34 -18.98
C ARG A 10 -6.91 -1.55 -18.06
N ARG A 11 -5.84 -2.34 -18.13
CA ARG A 11 -5.63 -3.53 -17.26
C ARG A 11 -5.50 -3.10 -15.80
N PHE A 12 -4.68 -2.10 -15.51
CA PHE A 12 -4.53 -1.53 -14.16
C PHE A 12 -5.83 -0.92 -13.66
N LYS A 13 -6.54 -0.14 -14.49
CA LYS A 13 -7.84 0.41 -14.09
C LYS A 13 -8.86 -0.67 -13.76
N THR A 14 -8.90 -1.75 -14.54
CA THR A 14 -9.84 -2.85 -14.31
C THR A 14 -9.56 -3.56 -12.99
N ALA A 15 -8.29 -3.75 -12.63
CA ALA A 15 -7.91 -4.28 -11.32
C ALA A 15 -8.27 -3.30 -10.19
N TYR A 16 -7.93 -2.02 -10.37
CA TYR A 16 -8.24 -0.95 -9.41
C TYR A 16 -9.74 -0.93 -9.09
N ASP A 17 -10.61 -0.92 -10.10
CA ASP A 17 -12.07 -0.84 -9.91
C ASP A 17 -12.64 -2.04 -9.14
N LYS A 18 -12.09 -3.23 -9.37
CA LYS A 18 -12.50 -4.42 -8.64
C LYS A 18 -12.07 -4.34 -7.18
N ILE A 19 -10.84 -3.89 -6.94
CA ILE A 19 -10.25 -3.82 -5.60
C ILE A 19 -10.90 -2.72 -4.76
N GLU A 20 -10.99 -1.50 -5.30
CA GLU A 20 -11.69 -0.38 -4.67
C GLU A 20 -13.11 -0.80 -4.27
N ARG A 21 -13.85 -1.44 -5.18
CA ARG A 21 -15.19 -1.93 -4.89
C ARG A 21 -15.22 -2.94 -3.74
N VAL A 22 -14.28 -3.89 -3.67
CA VAL A 22 -14.21 -4.82 -2.53
C VAL A 22 -13.93 -4.07 -1.24
N ILE A 23 -12.99 -3.12 -1.25
CA ILE A 23 -12.66 -2.29 -0.08
C ILE A 23 -13.90 -1.54 0.42
N GLU A 24 -14.61 -0.83 -0.45
CA GLU A 24 -15.76 -0.02 -0.07
C GLU A 24 -16.99 -0.87 0.27
N ASP A 25 -17.34 -1.86 -0.56
CA ASP A 25 -18.56 -2.66 -0.39
C ASP A 25 -18.43 -3.64 0.77
N ARG A 26 -17.30 -4.34 0.91
CA ARG A 26 -17.13 -5.41 1.91
C ARG A 26 -16.53 -4.89 3.21
N TYR A 27 -15.48 -4.09 3.14
CA TYR A 27 -14.75 -3.62 4.32
C TYR A 27 -15.27 -2.29 4.87
N LYS A 28 -16.18 -1.62 4.15
CA LYS A 28 -16.76 -0.32 4.54
C LYS A 28 -15.69 0.73 4.81
N LEU A 29 -14.61 0.67 4.04
CA LEU A 29 -13.47 1.58 4.12
C LEU A 29 -13.55 2.52 2.90
N PRO A 30 -13.81 3.83 3.09
CA PRO A 30 -13.85 4.79 2.00
C PRO A 30 -12.49 4.92 1.29
N VAL A 31 -12.54 5.04 -0.04
CA VAL A 31 -11.38 5.33 -0.89
C VAL A 31 -11.60 6.68 -1.57
N LEU A 32 -10.64 7.59 -1.43
CA LEU A 32 -10.75 8.96 -1.91
C LEU A 32 -9.57 9.31 -2.81
N ILE A 33 -9.83 10.02 -3.91
CA ILE A 33 -8.80 10.69 -4.69
C ILE A 33 -8.68 12.13 -4.17
N SER A 34 -7.50 12.55 -3.74
CA SER A 34 -7.27 13.88 -3.18
C SER A 34 -5.87 14.40 -3.49
N ASP A 35 -5.63 15.68 -3.20
CA ASP A 35 -4.29 16.26 -3.09
C ASP A 35 -3.71 15.81 -1.74
N VAL A 36 -2.73 14.90 -1.74
CA VAL A 36 -2.05 14.51 -0.49
C VAL A 36 -0.74 15.29 -0.35
N LEU A 37 -0.25 15.43 0.88
CA LEU A 37 0.93 16.24 1.14
C LEU A 37 2.17 15.66 0.43
N ASP A 38 2.82 16.46 -0.39
CA ASP A 38 4.10 16.11 -1.02
C ASP A 38 5.14 15.67 0.03
N PRO A 39 5.91 14.60 -0.23
CA PRO A 39 5.97 13.79 -1.45
C PRO A 39 5.18 12.47 -1.38
N ASN A 40 4.11 12.41 -0.58
CA ASN A 40 3.36 11.17 -0.39
C ASN A 40 2.55 10.83 -1.65
N THR A 41 2.44 9.54 -1.97
CA THR A 41 1.57 9.04 -3.06
C THR A 41 0.18 8.64 -2.56
N GLY A 42 0.01 8.55 -1.24
CA GLY A 42 -1.27 8.30 -0.58
C GLY A 42 -1.16 8.55 0.92
N ASP A 43 -2.30 8.55 1.61
CA ASP A 43 -2.39 8.68 3.06
C ASP A 43 -3.54 7.82 3.59
N PHE A 44 -3.49 7.47 4.86
CA PHE A 44 -4.56 6.74 5.53
C PHE A 44 -4.58 7.05 7.02
N ASP A 45 -5.76 6.98 7.63
CA ASP A 45 -5.94 7.19 9.06
C ASP A 45 -6.48 5.95 9.81
N GLY A 46 -6.67 4.85 9.07
CA GLY A 46 -7.29 3.61 9.52
C GLY A 46 -8.82 3.55 9.38
N ALA A 47 -9.47 4.66 9.07
CA ALA A 47 -10.89 4.76 8.72
C ALA A 47 -11.16 5.19 7.28
N GLU A 48 -10.17 5.73 6.56
CA GLU A 48 -10.23 6.05 5.12
C GLU A 48 -8.84 5.89 4.47
N ILE A 49 -8.83 5.66 3.15
CA ILE A 49 -7.63 5.68 2.29
C ILE A 49 -7.75 6.86 1.31
N LYS A 50 -6.68 7.64 1.19
CA LYS A 50 -6.52 8.72 0.21
C LYS A 50 -5.40 8.37 -0.76
N LEU A 51 -5.65 8.58 -2.05
CA LEU A 51 -4.67 8.43 -3.11
C LEU A 51 -4.44 9.78 -3.77
N ASP A 52 -3.17 10.08 -4.07
CA ASP A 52 -2.84 11.31 -4.78
C ASP A 52 -3.43 11.31 -6.21
N TYR A 53 -3.98 12.44 -6.65
CA TYR A 53 -4.55 12.57 -8.00
C TYR A 53 -3.49 12.54 -9.10
N SER A 54 -2.21 12.80 -8.78
CA SER A 54 -1.12 12.79 -9.75
C SER A 54 -0.59 11.38 -10.05
N ASN A 55 -1.00 10.38 -9.25
CA ASN A 55 -0.60 9.00 -9.46
C ASN A 55 -1.00 8.48 -10.85
N SER A 56 -0.06 7.79 -11.50
CA SER A 56 -0.41 6.86 -12.58
C SER A 56 -1.36 5.75 -12.06
N LEU A 57 -2.14 5.13 -12.94
CA LEU A 57 -3.03 4.02 -12.57
C LEU A 57 -2.30 2.84 -11.91
N GLU A 58 -1.09 2.55 -12.36
CA GLU A 58 -0.24 1.51 -11.77
C GLU A 58 0.15 1.85 -10.33
N MET A 59 0.68 3.06 -10.10
CA MET A 59 1.00 3.55 -8.75
C MET A 59 -0.23 3.57 -7.85
N ALA A 60 -1.36 4.09 -8.34
CA ALA A 60 -2.60 4.16 -7.57
C ALA A 60 -3.09 2.77 -7.14
N LEU A 61 -2.98 1.76 -8.01
CA LEU A 61 -3.33 0.38 -7.70
C LEU A 61 -2.47 -0.19 -6.57
N PHE A 62 -1.14 0.00 -6.65
CA PHE A 62 -0.23 -0.49 -5.62
C PHE A 62 -0.49 0.20 -4.28
N VAL A 63 -0.52 1.54 -4.28
CA VAL A 63 -0.72 2.34 -3.06
C VAL A 63 -2.06 2.00 -2.40
N LEU A 64 -3.15 1.89 -3.17
CA LEU A 64 -4.46 1.50 -2.64
C LEU A 64 -4.39 0.17 -1.86
N ALA A 65 -3.82 -0.84 -2.49
CA ALA A 65 -3.80 -2.18 -1.90
C ALA A 65 -2.82 -2.28 -0.72
N HIS A 66 -1.66 -1.61 -0.80
CA HIS A 66 -0.68 -1.56 0.28
C HIS A 66 -1.22 -0.83 1.51
N LEU A 67 -1.85 0.34 1.31
CA LEU A 67 -2.50 1.10 2.39
C LEU A 67 -3.70 0.37 3.00
N PHE A 68 -4.41 -0.45 2.21
CA PHE A 68 -5.40 -1.38 2.76
C PHE A 68 -4.75 -2.39 3.71
N GLY A 69 -3.62 -2.99 3.32
CA GLY A 69 -2.85 -3.89 4.18
C GLY A 69 -2.49 -3.26 5.52
N HIS A 70 -1.98 -2.02 5.50
CA HIS A 70 -1.71 -1.28 6.74
C HIS A 70 -2.97 -0.94 7.53
N THR A 71 -4.08 -0.61 6.87
CA THR A 71 -5.37 -0.36 7.55
C THR A 71 -5.85 -1.58 8.33
N VAL A 72 -5.71 -2.78 7.74
CA VAL A 72 -5.99 -4.04 8.43
C VAL A 72 -5.07 -4.19 9.64
N GLN A 73 -3.76 -4.06 9.46
CA GLN A 73 -2.77 -4.18 10.54
C GLN A 73 -3.06 -3.21 11.69
N TRP A 74 -3.33 -1.94 11.39
CA TRP A 74 -3.63 -0.91 12.38
C TRP A 74 -4.91 -1.21 13.18
N SER A 75 -5.85 -1.90 12.56
CA SER A 75 -7.13 -2.27 13.16
C SER A 75 -7.02 -3.46 14.10
N VAL A 76 -6.10 -4.39 13.84
CA VAL A 76 -6.01 -5.66 14.59
C VAL A 76 -4.80 -5.77 15.52
N ASP A 77 -3.74 -4.99 15.28
CA ASP A 77 -2.50 -5.05 16.06
C ASP A 77 -2.03 -3.64 16.48
N PRO A 78 -2.16 -3.30 17.79
CA PRO A 78 -1.61 -2.07 18.33
C PRO A 78 -0.11 -1.87 18.09
N ARG A 79 0.68 -2.95 18.06
CA ARG A 79 2.12 -2.88 17.83
C ARG A 79 2.44 -2.53 16.38
N ALA A 80 1.75 -3.14 15.43
CA ALA A 80 1.87 -2.78 14.01
C ALA A 80 1.52 -1.30 13.78
N ARG A 81 0.46 -0.82 14.44
CA ARG A 81 0.10 0.61 14.41
C ARG A 81 1.20 1.50 14.98
N GLU A 82 1.78 1.13 16.12
CA GLU A 82 2.88 1.88 16.73
C GLU A 82 4.11 1.94 15.80
N LEU A 83 4.47 0.83 15.16
CA LEU A 83 5.55 0.78 14.16
C LEU A 83 5.27 1.74 13.01
N GLY A 84 4.09 1.64 12.39
CA GLY A 84 3.69 2.46 11.25
C GLY A 84 3.62 3.96 11.57
N ILE A 85 3.21 4.34 12.78
CA ILE A 85 3.20 5.75 13.19
C ILE A 85 4.62 6.26 13.50
N THR A 86 5.42 5.47 14.21
CA THR A 86 6.72 5.91 14.75
C THR A 86 7.79 6.01 13.66
N TYR A 87 7.76 5.09 12.68
CA TYR A 87 8.82 4.96 11.67
C TYR A 87 8.37 5.36 10.26
N ALA A 88 7.24 6.07 10.14
CA ALA A 88 6.76 6.62 8.87
C ALA A 88 7.75 7.58 8.18
N THR A 89 8.57 8.30 8.96
CA THR A 89 9.44 9.37 8.43
C THR A 89 10.88 9.28 8.91
N GLN A 90 11.25 8.21 9.60
CA GLN A 90 12.57 8.06 10.20
C GLN A 90 12.98 6.59 10.27
N ALA A 91 14.30 6.35 10.27
CA ALA A 91 14.86 5.01 10.39
C ALA A 91 14.50 4.35 11.74
N PRO A 92 14.08 3.07 11.75
CA PRO A 92 13.97 2.34 13.00
C PRO A 92 15.35 2.05 13.59
N PRO A 93 15.46 1.85 14.92
CA PRO A 93 16.62 1.23 15.54
C PRO A 93 16.95 -0.12 14.90
N ASP A 94 18.24 -0.50 14.91
CA ASP A 94 18.72 -1.74 14.27
C ASP A 94 17.99 -3.00 14.74
N ASP A 95 17.62 -3.07 16.03
CA ASP A 95 16.91 -4.21 16.62
C ASP A 95 15.42 -4.30 16.22
N LEU A 96 14.88 -3.22 15.64
CA LEU A 96 13.50 -3.15 15.13
C LEU A 96 13.42 -3.23 13.60
N PHE A 97 14.55 -3.24 12.90
CA PHE A 97 14.59 -3.25 11.44
C PHE A 97 13.86 -4.45 10.84
N GLU A 98 14.06 -5.65 11.39
CA GLU A 98 13.35 -6.86 10.96
C GLU A 98 11.84 -6.78 11.25
N ALA A 99 11.44 -6.15 12.36
CA ALA A 99 10.04 -5.99 12.68
C ALA A 99 9.33 -5.04 11.70
N VAL A 100 10.00 -3.96 11.29
CA VAL A 100 9.50 -3.06 10.24
C VAL A 100 9.46 -3.76 8.88
N ARG A 101 10.47 -4.57 8.54
CA ARG A 101 10.45 -5.39 7.32
C ARG A 101 9.27 -6.35 7.26
N ILE A 102 8.99 -7.03 8.37
CA ILE A 102 7.83 -7.94 8.47
C ILE A 102 6.53 -7.14 8.35
N TYR A 103 6.44 -5.98 9.00
CA TYR A 103 5.29 -5.08 8.92
C TYR A 103 4.98 -4.67 7.47
N GLU A 104 5.97 -4.20 6.71
CA GLU A 104 5.81 -3.83 5.30
C GLU A 104 5.44 -5.04 4.43
N ARG A 105 6.16 -6.15 4.61
CA ARG A 105 5.90 -7.37 3.84
C ARG A 105 4.49 -7.90 4.09
N ASP A 106 4.03 -7.90 5.33
CA ASP A 106 2.70 -8.42 5.68
C ASP A 106 1.58 -7.52 5.15
N ALA A 107 1.80 -6.20 5.05
CA ALA A 107 0.87 -5.30 4.35
C ALA A 107 0.69 -5.73 2.88
N SER A 108 1.79 -6.02 2.17
CA SER A 108 1.71 -6.50 0.79
C SER A 108 1.12 -7.92 0.67
N ARG A 109 1.28 -8.78 1.68
CA ARG A 109 0.64 -10.11 1.70
C ARG A 109 -0.87 -10.03 1.94
N LEU A 110 -1.32 -9.06 2.75
CA LEU A 110 -2.74 -8.73 2.91
C LEU A 110 -3.30 -8.12 1.62
N ALA A 111 -2.54 -7.25 0.95
CA ALA A 111 -2.87 -6.74 -0.37
C ALA A 111 -3.06 -7.88 -1.37
N MET A 112 -2.18 -8.88 -1.39
CA MET A 112 -2.32 -10.04 -2.28
C MET A 112 -3.61 -10.83 -1.99
N GLN A 113 -3.95 -11.01 -0.71
CA GLN A 113 -5.21 -11.65 -0.36
C GLN A 113 -6.42 -10.83 -0.82
N LEU A 114 -6.36 -9.49 -0.75
CA LEU A 114 -7.42 -8.60 -1.25
C LEU A 114 -7.60 -8.73 -2.76
N PHE A 115 -6.50 -8.78 -3.51
CA PHE A 115 -6.50 -9.05 -4.96
C PHE A 115 -7.24 -10.37 -5.25
N HIS A 116 -6.92 -11.43 -4.51
CA HIS A 116 -7.58 -12.73 -4.66
C HIS A 116 -9.07 -12.68 -4.32
N GLU A 117 -9.47 -11.96 -3.26
CA GLU A 117 -10.88 -11.75 -2.93
C GLU A 117 -11.65 -10.96 -3.99
N ALA A 118 -10.98 -10.07 -4.72
CA ALA A 118 -11.52 -9.34 -5.86
C ALA A 118 -11.53 -10.16 -7.17
N GLY A 119 -11.04 -11.41 -7.14
CA GLY A 119 -10.89 -12.25 -8.33
C GLY A 119 -9.85 -11.72 -9.31
N VAL A 120 -8.81 -11.06 -8.79
CA VAL A 120 -7.66 -10.53 -9.54
C VAL A 120 -6.43 -11.31 -9.09
N THR A 121 -5.98 -12.28 -9.89
CA THR A 121 -4.83 -13.15 -9.57
C THR A 121 -3.68 -12.99 -10.56
N GLU A 122 -3.95 -12.36 -11.71
CA GLU A 122 -2.98 -12.12 -12.77
C GLU A 122 -1.90 -11.09 -12.41
N PHE A 123 -2.01 -10.47 -11.23
CA PHE A 123 -1.11 -9.45 -10.72
C PHE A 123 -0.21 -9.96 -9.58
N ASP A 124 -0.23 -11.27 -9.24
CA ASP A 124 0.56 -11.80 -8.12
C ASP A 124 2.07 -11.55 -8.26
N GLY A 125 2.61 -11.77 -9.46
CA GLY A 125 4.01 -11.47 -9.76
C GLY A 125 4.31 -9.97 -9.68
N TRP A 126 3.49 -9.16 -10.36
CA TRP A 126 3.61 -7.69 -10.36
C TRP A 126 3.59 -7.10 -8.93
N LEU A 127 2.66 -7.56 -8.09
CA LEU A 127 2.54 -7.09 -6.71
C LEU A 127 3.76 -7.49 -5.88
N SER A 128 4.33 -8.67 -6.13
CA SER A 128 5.54 -9.14 -5.44
C SER A 128 6.77 -8.32 -5.83
N ASP A 129 6.91 -8.02 -7.13
CA ASP A 129 7.98 -7.19 -7.67
C ASP A 129 7.90 -5.75 -7.14
N TRP A 130 6.68 -5.18 -7.08
CA TRP A 130 6.43 -3.87 -6.48
C TRP A 130 6.71 -3.84 -4.99
N ALA A 131 6.26 -4.84 -4.23
CA ALA A 131 6.53 -4.93 -2.78
C ALA A 131 8.03 -5.07 -2.48
N ALA A 132 8.76 -5.82 -3.32
CA ALA A 132 10.21 -5.95 -3.18
C ALA A 132 10.94 -4.63 -3.51
N ALA A 133 10.47 -3.87 -4.50
CA ALA A 133 11.00 -2.56 -4.84
C ALA A 133 10.72 -1.53 -3.73
N ASP A 134 9.50 -1.53 -3.20
CA ASP A 134 9.07 -0.66 -2.09
C ASP A 134 9.91 -0.90 -0.83
N TRP A 135 10.12 -2.16 -0.45
CA TRP A 135 11.00 -2.49 0.68
C TRP A 135 12.45 -2.03 0.46
N GLN A 136 13.01 -2.27 -0.73
CA GLN A 136 14.38 -1.84 -1.04
C GLN A 136 14.51 -0.31 -1.02
N TYR A 137 13.49 0.41 -1.47
CA TYR A 137 13.41 1.86 -1.35
C TYR A 137 13.40 2.30 0.11
N LEU A 138 12.54 1.70 0.96
CA LEU A 138 12.47 2.01 2.38
C LEU A 138 13.79 1.70 3.11
N GLU A 139 14.39 0.54 2.83
CA GLU A 139 15.69 0.17 3.37
C GLU A 139 16.78 1.16 2.97
N HIS A 140 16.81 1.59 1.70
CA HIS A 140 17.73 2.63 1.25
C HIS A 140 17.50 3.93 2.03
N PHE A 141 16.26 4.43 2.07
CA PHE A 141 15.90 5.65 2.81
C PHE A 141 16.29 5.56 4.29
N TYR A 142 16.04 4.44 4.96
CA TYR A 142 16.41 4.28 6.37
C TYR A 142 17.93 4.26 6.59
N ARG A 143 18.71 3.75 5.63
CA ARG A 143 20.18 3.69 5.73
C ARG A 143 20.87 4.99 5.33
N THR A 144 20.32 5.74 4.38
CA THR A 144 20.98 6.90 3.76
C THR A 144 20.31 8.23 4.08
N GLY A 145 19.02 8.22 4.44
CA GLY A 145 18.17 9.41 4.53
C GLY A 145 17.75 9.98 3.17
N GLU A 146 18.16 9.36 2.05
CA GLU A 146 17.90 9.86 0.71
C GLU A 146 16.56 9.34 0.17
N ARG A 147 15.81 10.23 -0.47
CA ARG A 147 14.58 9.90 -1.20
C ARG A 147 14.88 9.89 -2.69
N VAL A 148 14.91 8.70 -3.27
CA VAL A 148 15.10 8.48 -4.72
C VAL A 148 13.82 7.97 -5.38
N ASP A 149 13.80 7.80 -6.70
CA ASP A 149 12.68 7.13 -7.37
C ASP A 149 12.71 5.63 -7.01
N PHE A 150 11.63 5.12 -6.42
CA PHE A 150 11.52 3.71 -6.03
C PHE A 150 11.69 2.76 -7.22
N ARG A 151 11.39 3.21 -8.46
CA ARG A 151 11.56 2.41 -9.68
C ARG A 151 13.01 1.98 -9.92
N GLN A 152 13.98 2.65 -9.30
CA GLN A 152 15.39 2.22 -9.36
C GLN A 152 15.63 0.85 -8.71
N PHE A 153 14.74 0.41 -7.80
CA PHE A 153 14.81 -0.87 -7.12
C PHE A 153 13.91 -1.94 -7.73
N TYR A 154 13.18 -1.60 -8.80
CA TYR A 154 12.26 -2.53 -9.45
C TYR A 154 13.02 -3.65 -10.17
N VAL A 155 12.68 -4.90 -9.84
CA VAL A 155 13.22 -6.10 -10.44
C VAL A 155 12.05 -7.03 -10.75
N GLU A 156 11.98 -7.53 -11.99
CA GLU A 156 10.95 -8.50 -12.37
C GLU A 156 11.29 -9.91 -11.89
N GLY A 157 10.25 -10.68 -11.55
CA GLY A 157 10.39 -12.10 -11.26
C GLY A 157 10.93 -12.40 -9.86
N THR A 158 10.65 -11.53 -8.90
CA THR A 158 10.90 -11.79 -7.48
C THR A 158 10.03 -12.96 -6.98
N PRO A 159 10.41 -13.63 -5.88
CA PRO A 159 9.60 -14.71 -5.32
C PRO A 159 8.19 -14.23 -4.98
N VAL A 160 7.18 -14.91 -5.52
CA VAL A 160 5.77 -14.55 -5.31
C VAL A 160 5.44 -14.58 -3.82
N LEU A 161 4.84 -13.49 -3.32
CA LEU A 161 4.37 -13.41 -1.94
C LEU A 161 3.37 -14.54 -1.66
N THR A 162 3.35 -15.02 -0.42
CA THR A 162 2.28 -15.91 0.03
C THR A 162 1.16 -15.03 0.61
N PRO A 163 -0.08 -15.11 0.09
CA PRO A 163 -1.18 -14.29 0.60
C PRO A 163 -1.38 -14.54 2.09
N LEU A 164 -1.73 -13.47 2.81
CA LEU A 164 -2.07 -13.52 4.23
C LEU A 164 -3.58 -13.30 4.38
N ALA A 165 -4.28 -14.24 5.01
CA ALA A 165 -5.71 -14.14 5.23
C ALA A 165 -6.07 -12.83 5.94
N ILE A 166 -7.06 -12.11 5.41
CA ILE A 166 -7.53 -10.85 6.02
C ILE A 166 -8.40 -11.21 7.24
N PRO A 167 -7.98 -10.85 8.46
CA PRO A 167 -8.79 -11.09 9.66
C PRO A 167 -10.06 -10.24 9.64
N ALA A 168 -11.05 -10.61 10.45
CA ALA A 168 -12.18 -9.72 10.70
C ALA A 168 -11.68 -8.45 11.41
N PHE A 169 -12.04 -7.28 10.90
CA PHE A 169 -11.72 -5.98 11.49
C PHE A 169 -12.84 -4.97 11.22
N THR A 170 -12.78 -3.84 11.91
CA THR A 170 -13.63 -2.69 11.62
C THR A 170 -12.73 -1.47 11.47
N PRO A 171 -12.78 -0.76 10.32
CA PRO A 171 -12.02 0.46 10.14
C PRO A 171 -12.27 1.45 11.29
N LYS A 172 -11.20 2.07 11.76
CA LYS A 172 -11.23 3.03 12.85
C LYS A 172 -10.17 4.09 12.64
N ARG A 173 -10.56 5.35 12.86
CA ARG A 173 -9.64 6.47 12.83
C ARG A 173 -8.69 6.38 14.02
N TRP A 174 -7.39 6.30 13.74
CA TRP A 174 -6.33 6.24 14.75
C TRP A 174 -5.52 7.52 14.84
N VAL A 175 -5.41 8.25 13.73
CA VAL A 175 -4.73 9.55 13.67
C VAL A 175 -5.71 10.60 13.15
N SER A 176 -5.65 11.81 13.69
CA SER A 176 -6.41 12.94 13.18
C SER A 176 -5.43 13.85 12.44
N ARG A 177 -5.16 13.57 11.17
CA ARG A 177 -4.32 14.44 10.34
C ARG A 177 -5.20 15.46 9.60
N PHE A 178 -5.69 16.46 10.35
CA PHE A 178 -6.35 17.67 9.81
C PHE A 178 -5.79 18.95 10.43
N SER A 179 -4.51 18.99 10.78
CA SER A 179 -3.83 20.21 11.24
C SER A 179 -2.32 20.10 11.06
N PHE A 180 -1.83 20.31 9.83
CA PHE A 180 -0.52 20.89 9.56
C PHE A 180 -0.65 21.77 8.32
#